data_AF-A0A7W4PHM4-F1
#
_entry.id   AF-A0A7W4PHM4-F1
#
_cell.length_a   1.000
_cell.length_b   1.000
_cell.length_c   1.000
_cell.angle_alpha   90.00
_cell.angle_beta   90.00
_cell.angle_gamma   90.00
#
_symmetry.space_group_name_H-M   'P 1'
#
loop_
_entity.id
_entity.type
_entity.pdbx_description
1 polymer ?
#
loop_
_entity_poly.entity_id
_entity_poly.type
_entity_poly.pdbx_seq_one_letter_code
_entity_poly.pdbx_strand_id
1 'polypeptide(L)'
;MVHASSLTTGSAGDPREVDYWLFGALRPRSRALRVLVAGGDAARAARLTESLEAEGRPGEVGFLAAGAPLPSSVYDYIDCDLSAEAEPGARLEALGGVLAPGGGIRVVMPASDGRGGGCALGGLFDLLAAAGLSPVCLMAPLEYEPALLEADPAFCTDLDFVPDRARAGLAESLGVGRAFQVAYVRRAGEVVGRADPMDPACVPVLRGLDGLGLSRLMRPDNRLPVRLAGREVLVPVISQARGLLPLIDGRRTVGELAALLDNRGVDAAQFRQVWRITFATFAGLNQLLLQAPL
;
A
#
# COMPACT_ATOMS: atom_id res chain seq x y z
N MET A 1 -10.98 14.31 7.49
CA MET A 1 -11.31 13.07 6.76
C MET A 1 -10.00 12.40 6.40
N VAL A 2 -9.91 11.07 6.45
CA VAL A 2 -8.72 10.33 6.01
C VAL A 2 -8.77 10.18 4.49
N HIS A 3 -7.63 10.35 3.82
CA HIS A 3 -7.48 10.05 2.40
C HIS A 3 -6.69 8.74 2.29
N ALA A 4 -7.33 7.66 1.86
CA ALA A 4 -6.66 6.36 1.77
C ALA A 4 -5.53 6.38 0.71
N SER A 5 -5.78 7.09 -0.39
CA SER A 5 -4.79 7.38 -1.43
C SER A 5 -4.66 8.91 -1.59
N SER A 6 -3.56 9.49 -1.11
CA SER A 6 -3.19 10.89 -1.40
C SER A 6 -2.22 10.98 -2.59
N LEU A 7 -2.35 10.05 -3.54
CA LEU A 7 -1.39 9.86 -4.61
C LEU A 7 -1.70 10.82 -5.76
N THR A 8 -0.83 11.81 -5.92
CA THR A 8 -0.79 12.70 -7.08
C THR A 8 0.30 12.22 -8.06
N THR A 9 0.19 12.64 -9.31
CA THR A 9 1.31 12.56 -10.27
C THR A 9 2.54 13.19 -9.63
N GLY A 10 3.69 12.52 -9.68
CA GLY A 10 4.92 12.98 -9.03
C GLY A 10 5.11 12.50 -7.58
N SER A 11 4.18 11.75 -6.98
CA SER A 11 4.43 11.12 -5.67
C SER A 11 5.41 9.96 -5.78
N ALA A 12 6.53 10.06 -5.05
CA ALA A 12 7.44 8.94 -4.86
C ALA A 12 6.79 7.90 -3.93
N GLY A 13 7.14 6.62 -4.08
CA GLY A 13 6.71 5.59 -3.13
C GLY A 13 7.22 5.86 -1.71
N ASP A 14 6.37 5.66 -0.71
CA ASP A 14 6.74 5.78 0.71
C ASP A 14 7.58 4.56 1.12
N PRO A 15 8.79 4.71 1.70
CA PRO A 15 9.63 3.58 2.07
C PRO A 15 8.95 2.58 3.02
N ARG A 16 8.02 3.02 3.87
CA ARG A 16 7.24 2.14 4.76
C ARG A 16 6.26 1.27 3.99
N GLU A 17 5.67 1.81 2.92
CA GLU A 17 4.82 1.03 2.02
C GLU A 17 5.63 0.02 1.23
N VAL A 18 6.82 0.41 0.75
CA VAL A 18 7.73 -0.49 0.06
C VAL A 18 8.11 -1.65 0.98
N ASP A 19 8.53 -1.36 2.22
CA ASP A 19 8.90 -2.39 3.19
C ASP A 19 7.73 -3.35 3.45
N TYR A 20 6.54 -2.83 3.72
CA TYR A 20 5.40 -3.66 4.11
C TYR A 20 4.71 -4.35 2.93
N TRP A 21 4.34 -3.62 1.88
CA TRP A 21 3.57 -4.16 0.76
C TRP A 21 4.43 -4.98 -0.19
N LEU A 22 5.65 -4.54 -0.49
CA LEU A 22 6.53 -5.21 -1.44
C LEU A 22 7.37 -6.30 -0.76
N PHE A 23 8.01 -5.97 0.36
CA PHE A 23 8.93 -6.88 1.06
C PHE A 23 8.33 -7.58 2.28
N GLY A 24 7.02 -7.44 2.51
CA GLY A 24 6.30 -8.14 3.57
C GLY A 24 6.73 -7.75 4.99
N ALA A 25 7.40 -6.61 5.16
CA ALA A 25 8.08 -6.16 6.38
C ALA A 25 9.15 -7.15 6.89
N LEU A 26 9.76 -7.94 5.99
CA LEU A 26 10.79 -8.92 6.37
C LEU A 26 12.20 -8.53 5.91
N ARG A 27 12.34 -7.66 4.90
CA ARG A 27 13.66 -7.19 4.42
C ARG A 27 14.25 -6.21 5.44
N PRO A 28 15.41 -6.50 6.05
CA PRO A 28 16.00 -5.59 7.05
C PRO A 28 16.30 -4.20 6.47
N ARG A 29 16.04 -3.16 7.26
CA ARG A 29 16.27 -1.77 6.87
C ARG A 29 17.76 -1.39 6.83
N SER A 30 18.61 -2.12 7.55
CA SER A 30 20.07 -2.04 7.46
C SER A 30 20.63 -2.59 6.14
N ARG A 31 19.87 -3.39 5.40
CA ARG A 31 20.29 -3.86 4.07
C ARG A 31 20.12 -2.74 3.07
N ALA A 32 21.23 -2.32 2.44
CA ALA A 32 21.23 -1.26 1.44
C ALA A 32 20.17 -1.48 0.36
N LEU A 33 19.32 -0.49 0.07
CA LEU A 33 18.27 -0.57 -0.95
C LEU A 33 18.74 0.07 -2.26
N ARG A 34 18.81 -0.73 -3.34
CA ARG A 34 19.09 -0.21 -4.69
C ARG A 34 17.77 0.12 -5.39
N VAL A 35 17.54 1.39 -5.66
CA VAL A 35 16.29 1.89 -6.23
C VAL A 35 16.48 2.45 -7.63
N LEU A 36 15.55 2.16 -8.53
CA LEU A 36 15.39 2.85 -9.80
C LEU A 36 14.06 3.60 -9.83
N VAL A 37 14.09 4.91 -10.02
CA VAL A 37 12.91 5.69 -10.39
C VAL A 37 12.83 5.73 -11.91
N ALA A 38 11.83 5.07 -12.49
CA ALA A 38 11.66 4.92 -13.93
C ALA A 38 10.43 5.70 -14.42
N GLY A 39 10.63 6.65 -15.34
CA GLY A 39 9.60 7.58 -15.76
C GLY A 39 9.38 8.72 -14.75
N GLY A 40 8.35 9.53 -15.00
CA GLY A 40 8.08 10.72 -14.16
C GLY A 40 9.20 11.76 -14.24
N ASP A 41 9.51 12.39 -13.10
CA ASP A 41 10.52 13.44 -13.00
C ASP A 41 11.70 13.05 -12.10
N ALA A 42 12.85 13.68 -12.33
CA ALA A 42 14.07 13.46 -11.52
C ALA A 42 13.90 13.94 -10.06
N ALA A 43 12.96 14.84 -9.78
CA ALA A 43 12.70 15.30 -8.43
C ALA A 43 12.06 14.21 -7.54
N ARG A 44 11.38 13.21 -8.13
CA ARG A 44 10.93 12.01 -7.43
C ARG A 44 12.09 11.20 -6.88
N ALA A 45 13.14 11.01 -7.69
CA ALA A 45 14.35 10.34 -7.25
C ALA A 45 15.00 11.10 -6.09
N ALA A 46 15.11 12.42 -6.20
CA ALA A 46 15.64 13.26 -5.11
C ALA A 46 14.82 13.14 -3.81
N ARG A 47 13.48 13.22 -3.88
CA ARG A 47 12.60 13.04 -2.71
C ARG A 47 12.77 11.67 -2.06
N LEU A 48 12.94 10.62 -2.87
CA LEU A 48 13.16 9.28 -2.33
C LEU A 48 14.54 9.15 -1.67
N THR A 49 15.58 9.75 -2.26
CA THR A 49 16.91 9.86 -1.62
C THR A 49 16.82 10.55 -0.28
N GLU A 50 16.19 11.74 -0.21
CA GLU A 50 15.99 12.49 1.03
C GLU A 50 15.23 11.67 2.08
N SER A 51 14.22 10.91 1.67
CA SER A 51 13.45 10.03 2.57
C SER A 51 14.31 8.90 3.14
N LEU A 52 15.15 8.26 2.32
CA LEU A 52 16.06 7.21 2.79
C LEU A 52 17.10 7.78 3.76
N GLU A 53 17.67 8.95 3.45
CA GLU A 53 18.65 9.64 4.31
C GLU A 53 18.03 10.06 5.65
N ALA A 54 16.83 10.65 5.65
CA ALA A 54 16.13 11.06 6.86
C ALA A 54 15.81 9.88 7.80
N GLU A 55 15.59 8.69 7.23
CA GLU A 55 15.37 7.45 7.98
C GLU A 55 16.67 6.71 8.35
N GLY A 56 17.84 7.23 7.97
CA GLY A 56 19.14 6.60 8.18
C GLY A 56 19.30 5.28 7.42
N ARG A 57 18.60 5.12 6.29
CA ARG A 57 18.57 3.88 5.51
C ARG A 57 19.69 3.88 4.46
N PRO A 58 20.58 2.88 4.47
CA PRO A 58 21.55 2.74 3.39
C PRO A 58 20.84 2.45 2.07
N GLY A 59 21.32 3.03 0.98
CA GLY A 59 20.76 2.79 -0.34
C GLY A 59 21.29 3.76 -1.40
N GLU A 60 20.95 3.47 -2.65
CA GLU A 60 21.22 4.34 -3.79
C GLU A 60 19.95 4.46 -4.63
N VAL A 61 19.71 5.65 -5.17
CA VAL A 61 18.53 5.95 -6.00
C VAL A 61 19.01 6.45 -7.36
N GLY A 62 18.72 5.70 -8.40
CA GLY A 62 18.91 6.11 -9.79
C GLY A 62 17.63 6.68 -10.39
N PHE A 63 17.78 7.50 -11.45
CA PHE A 63 16.67 8.01 -12.25
C PHE A 63 16.83 7.58 -13.71
N LEU A 64 15.73 7.14 -14.32
CA LEU A 64 15.64 6.78 -15.73
C LEU A 64 14.44 7.48 -16.35
N ALA A 65 14.67 8.35 -17.33
CA ALA A 65 13.59 9.04 -18.05
C ALA A 65 12.72 8.05 -18.86
N ALA A 66 11.50 8.49 -19.19
CA ALA A 66 10.60 7.69 -20.03
C ALA A 66 11.23 7.37 -21.39
N GLY A 67 11.06 6.13 -21.88
CA GLY A 67 11.67 5.65 -23.13
C GLY A 67 13.20 5.49 -23.15
N ALA A 68 13.92 5.90 -22.09
CA ALA A 68 15.38 5.72 -22.03
C ALA A 68 15.76 4.23 -21.88
N PRO A 69 16.87 3.78 -22.48
CA PRO A 69 17.31 2.38 -22.39
C PRO A 69 17.66 2.00 -20.95
N LEU A 70 17.36 0.76 -20.57
CA LEU A 70 17.63 0.30 -19.21
C LEU A 70 19.13 0.14 -18.93
N PRO A 71 19.57 0.44 -17.70
CA PRO A 71 20.91 0.12 -17.23
C PRO A 71 21.08 -1.41 -17.05
N SER A 72 22.33 -1.87 -17.02
CA SER A 72 22.68 -3.30 -16.83
C SER A 72 22.67 -3.76 -15.37
N SER A 73 22.42 -2.86 -14.42
CA SER A 73 22.34 -3.18 -12.99
C SER A 73 20.98 -3.78 -12.63
N VAL A 74 20.97 -4.58 -11.55
CA VAL A 74 19.73 -5.05 -10.91
C VAL A 74 19.32 -4.18 -9.73
N TYR A 75 18.02 -4.05 -9.50
CA TYR A 75 17.41 -3.19 -8.48
C TYR A 75 16.51 -3.97 -7.53
N ASP A 76 16.54 -3.62 -6.24
CA ASP A 76 15.63 -4.20 -5.24
C ASP A 76 14.21 -3.63 -5.40
N TYR A 77 14.13 -2.35 -5.71
CA TYR A 77 12.87 -1.61 -5.84
C TYR A 77 12.90 -0.72 -7.07
N ILE A 78 11.81 -0.73 -7.83
CA ILE A 78 11.60 0.18 -8.95
C ILE A 78 10.33 1.00 -8.69
N ASP A 79 10.43 2.32 -8.64
CA ASP A 79 9.25 3.21 -8.62
C ASP A 79 8.98 3.68 -10.05
N CYS A 80 7.98 3.08 -10.69
CA CYS A 80 7.68 3.23 -12.11
C CYS A 80 6.43 4.09 -12.34
N ASP A 81 6.58 5.15 -13.13
CA ASP A 81 5.48 5.97 -13.63
C ASP A 81 5.32 5.77 -15.14
N LEU A 82 4.21 5.15 -15.52
CA LEU A 82 3.89 4.82 -16.91
C LEU A 82 3.12 5.93 -17.63
N SER A 83 2.88 7.09 -16.97
CA SER A 83 2.01 8.14 -17.52
C SER A 83 2.49 8.73 -18.85
N ALA A 84 3.81 8.72 -19.08
CA ALA A 84 4.44 9.23 -20.31
C ALA A 84 5.05 8.12 -21.18
N GLU A 85 4.81 6.85 -20.84
CA GLU A 85 5.41 5.72 -21.56
C GLU A 85 4.54 5.33 -22.76
N ALA A 86 5.16 5.30 -23.96
CA ALA A 86 4.46 5.01 -25.20
C ALA A 86 4.06 3.52 -25.33
N GLU A 87 4.89 2.61 -24.80
CA GLU A 87 4.66 1.16 -24.81
C GLU A 87 4.74 0.59 -23.38
N PRO A 88 3.70 0.79 -22.55
CA PRO A 88 3.73 0.41 -21.13
C PRO A 88 4.03 -1.07 -20.88
N GLY A 89 3.52 -1.97 -21.74
CA GLY A 89 3.75 -3.41 -21.61
C GLY A 89 5.22 -3.79 -21.80
N ALA A 90 5.83 -3.35 -22.90
CA ALA A 90 7.24 -3.58 -23.18
C ALA A 90 8.14 -2.96 -22.09
N ARG A 91 7.76 -1.78 -21.59
CA ARG A 91 8.47 -1.12 -20.48
C ARG A 91 8.42 -1.95 -19.20
N LEU A 92 7.26 -2.48 -18.83
CA LEU A 92 7.11 -3.32 -17.63
C LEU A 92 7.88 -4.63 -17.75
N GLU A 93 7.85 -5.29 -18.91
CA GLU A 93 8.63 -6.51 -19.18
C GLU A 93 10.13 -6.25 -18.98
N ALA A 94 10.62 -5.16 -19.57
CA ALA A 94 12.03 -4.80 -19.50
C ALA A 94 12.46 -4.39 -18.08
N LEU A 95 11.61 -3.69 -17.32
CA LEU A 95 11.85 -3.38 -15.90
C LEU A 95 11.83 -4.65 -15.03
N GLY A 96 10.94 -5.61 -15.32
CA GLY A 96 10.91 -6.92 -14.66
C GLY A 96 12.22 -7.71 -14.83
N GLY A 97 12.88 -7.55 -15.99
CA GLY A 97 14.17 -8.17 -16.30
C GLY A 97 15.35 -7.63 -15.48
N VAL A 98 15.25 -6.43 -14.90
CA VAL A 98 16.30 -5.82 -14.06
C VAL A 98 15.98 -5.84 -12.57
N LEU A 99 14.95 -6.57 -12.14
CA LEU A 99 14.68 -6.78 -10.72
C LEU A 99 15.66 -7.79 -10.10
N ALA A 100 16.24 -7.44 -8.96
CA ALA A 100 16.95 -8.40 -8.12
C ALA A 100 15.98 -9.48 -7.59
N PRO A 101 16.45 -10.69 -7.22
CA PRO A 101 15.62 -11.68 -6.53
C PRO A 101 14.99 -11.10 -5.26
N GLY A 102 13.69 -11.31 -5.07
CA GLY A 102 12.87 -10.70 -4.00
C GLY A 102 12.49 -9.24 -4.25
N GLY A 103 12.92 -8.66 -5.35
CA GLY A 103 12.64 -7.28 -5.73
C GLY A 103 11.23 -7.08 -6.27
N GLY A 104 10.81 -5.82 -6.39
CA GLY A 104 9.53 -5.51 -7.01
C GLY A 104 9.39 -4.06 -7.46
N ILE A 105 8.21 -3.76 -8.01
CA ILE A 105 7.92 -2.50 -8.68
C ILE A 105 6.70 -1.87 -8.02
N ARG A 106 6.75 -0.57 -7.75
CA ARG A 106 5.55 0.24 -7.60
C ARG A 106 5.19 0.79 -8.97
N VAL A 107 4.04 0.41 -9.50
CA VAL A 107 3.53 0.87 -10.79
C VAL A 107 2.51 1.96 -10.55
N VAL A 108 2.68 3.10 -11.22
CA VAL A 108 1.72 4.21 -11.30
C VAL A 108 1.30 4.35 -12.76
N MET A 109 -0.01 4.31 -13.00
CA MET A 109 -0.58 4.47 -14.34
C MET A 109 -1.81 5.37 -14.27
N PRO A 110 -2.03 6.30 -15.21
CA PRO A 110 -3.27 7.07 -15.26
C PRO A 110 -4.47 6.11 -15.34
N ALA A 111 -5.44 6.29 -14.44
CA ALA A 111 -6.67 5.50 -14.47
C ALA A 111 -7.54 5.94 -15.64
N SER A 112 -8.36 5.03 -16.18
CA SER A 112 -9.23 5.37 -17.30
C SER A 112 -10.28 6.41 -16.90
N ASP A 113 -10.44 7.42 -17.76
CA ASP A 113 -11.46 8.45 -17.62
C ASP A 113 -12.76 8.12 -18.38
N GLY A 114 -12.84 6.94 -19.00
CA GLY A 114 -13.95 6.49 -19.83
C GLY A 114 -14.09 7.22 -21.17
N ARG A 115 -13.18 8.16 -21.50
CA ARG A 115 -13.19 8.97 -22.73
C ARG A 115 -12.04 8.61 -23.68
N GLY A 116 -11.41 7.46 -23.46
CA GLY A 116 -10.32 6.94 -24.29
C GLY A 116 -8.92 7.27 -23.77
N GLY A 117 -8.80 7.93 -22.61
CA GLY A 117 -7.53 8.12 -21.91
C GLY A 117 -7.35 7.12 -20.76
N GLY A 118 -6.08 6.88 -20.39
CA GLY A 118 -5.70 6.06 -19.23
C GLY A 118 -5.94 4.56 -19.37
N CYS A 119 -5.84 3.85 -18.26
CA CYS A 119 -5.97 2.39 -18.19
C CYS A 119 -7.02 1.97 -17.16
N ALA A 120 -7.98 1.15 -17.60
CA ALA A 120 -8.88 0.46 -16.68
C ALA A 120 -8.09 -0.59 -15.88
N LEU A 121 -8.53 -0.89 -14.66
CA LEU A 121 -7.82 -1.84 -13.80
C LEU A 121 -7.68 -3.22 -14.45
N GLY A 122 -8.71 -3.66 -15.20
CA GLY A 122 -8.66 -4.87 -16.02
C GLY A 122 -7.46 -4.89 -16.97
N GLY A 123 -7.21 -3.79 -17.68
CA GLY A 123 -6.08 -3.64 -18.59
C GLY A 123 -4.73 -3.56 -17.89
N LEU A 124 -4.67 -2.96 -16.69
CA LEU A 124 -3.45 -2.99 -15.88
C LEU A 124 -3.08 -4.43 -15.52
N PHE A 125 -4.04 -5.26 -15.11
CA PHE A 125 -3.77 -6.67 -14.83
C PHE A 125 -3.26 -7.42 -16.06
N ASP A 126 -3.80 -7.15 -17.25
CA ASP A 126 -3.32 -7.79 -18.49
C ASP A 126 -1.90 -7.36 -18.85
N LEU A 127 -1.57 -6.08 -18.70
CA LEU A 127 -0.20 -5.57 -18.89
C LEU A 127 0.79 -6.23 -17.92
N LEU A 128 0.43 -6.33 -16.64
CA LEU A 128 1.26 -6.98 -15.64
C LEU A 128 1.47 -8.46 -15.95
N ALA A 129 0.40 -9.18 -16.29
CA ALA A 129 0.47 -10.60 -16.63
C ALA A 129 1.34 -10.86 -17.87
N ALA A 130 1.20 -10.03 -18.92
CA ALA A 130 2.03 -10.11 -20.12
C ALA A 130 3.53 -9.87 -19.82
N ALA A 131 3.84 -8.98 -18.86
CA ALA A 131 5.18 -8.72 -18.39
C ALA A 131 5.74 -9.77 -17.41
N GLY A 132 5.00 -10.86 -17.14
CA GLY A 132 5.39 -11.86 -16.14
C GLY A 132 5.37 -11.33 -14.71
N LEU A 133 4.57 -10.31 -14.44
CA LEU A 133 4.39 -9.68 -13.12
C LEU A 133 3.02 -10.01 -12.54
N SER A 134 2.94 -9.99 -11.21
CA SER A 134 1.69 -10.16 -10.47
C SER A 134 1.56 -9.09 -9.38
N PRO A 135 0.36 -8.54 -9.17
CA PRO A 135 0.10 -7.59 -8.09
C PRO A 135 0.24 -8.27 -6.73
N VAL A 136 0.89 -7.57 -5.81
CA VAL A 136 0.93 -7.90 -4.37
C VAL A 136 -0.10 -7.07 -3.61
N CYS A 137 -0.31 -5.82 -4.03
CA CYS A 137 -1.24 -4.90 -3.41
C CYS A 137 -1.67 -3.82 -4.40
N LEU A 138 -2.98 -3.55 -4.49
CA LEU A 138 -3.50 -2.33 -5.09
C LEU A 138 -3.66 -1.26 -4.01
N MET A 139 -3.38 0.00 -4.35
CA MET A 139 -3.26 1.07 -3.36
C MET A 139 -4.40 2.09 -3.45
N ALA A 140 -5.11 2.40 -2.37
CA ALA A 140 -5.16 1.67 -1.08
C ALA A 140 -6.01 0.38 -1.17
N PRO A 141 -5.68 -0.68 -0.40
CA PRO A 141 -6.40 -1.97 -0.51
C PRO A 141 -7.92 -1.87 -0.38
N LEU A 142 -8.41 -1.10 0.60
CA LEU A 142 -9.85 -0.96 0.84
C LEU A 142 -10.59 -0.16 -0.24
N GLU A 143 -9.89 0.53 -1.15
CA GLU A 143 -10.54 1.11 -2.32
C GLU A 143 -10.98 0.07 -3.35
N TYR A 144 -10.52 -1.17 -3.19
CA TYR A 144 -10.85 -2.30 -4.06
C TYR A 144 -11.74 -3.32 -3.35
N GLU A 145 -12.42 -2.92 -2.26
CA GLU A 145 -13.43 -3.70 -1.55
C GLU A 145 -14.85 -3.23 -1.96
N PRO A 146 -15.56 -3.95 -2.84
CA PRO A 146 -16.89 -3.55 -3.30
C PRO A 146 -17.89 -3.34 -2.18
N ALA A 147 -17.80 -4.13 -1.10
CA ALA A 147 -18.69 -4.05 0.05
C ALA A 147 -18.63 -2.70 0.81
N LEU A 148 -17.55 -1.92 0.62
CA LEU A 148 -17.43 -0.57 1.20
C LEU A 148 -17.99 0.53 0.30
N LEU A 149 -18.24 0.23 -0.97
CA LEU A 149 -18.71 1.19 -1.98
C LEU A 149 -20.20 1.01 -2.32
N GLU A 150 -20.75 -0.16 -2.00
CA GLU A 150 -22.17 -0.49 -2.13
C GLU A 150 -22.89 -0.43 -0.78
N ALA A 151 -24.09 0.17 -0.77
CA ALA A 151 -24.91 0.32 0.42
C ALA A 151 -25.90 -0.83 0.61
N ASP A 152 -26.30 -1.52 -0.46
CA ASP A 152 -27.21 -2.67 -0.40
C ASP A 152 -26.50 -3.90 0.20
N PRO A 153 -26.88 -4.38 1.39
CA PRO A 153 -26.27 -5.57 1.98
C PRO A 153 -26.46 -6.83 1.14
N ALA A 154 -27.51 -6.90 0.31
CA ALA A 154 -27.76 -8.06 -0.55
C ALA A 154 -26.65 -8.27 -1.57
N PHE A 155 -26.06 -7.17 -2.09
CA PHE A 155 -24.92 -7.19 -3.00
C PHE A 155 -23.68 -7.86 -2.38
N CYS A 156 -23.50 -7.73 -1.07
CA CYS A 156 -22.31 -8.21 -0.37
C CYS A 156 -22.33 -9.73 -0.11
N THR A 157 -23.50 -10.36 -0.16
CA THR A 157 -23.70 -11.77 0.25
C THR A 157 -22.95 -12.78 -0.64
N ASP A 158 -22.65 -12.40 -1.89
CA ASP A 158 -22.02 -13.30 -2.87
C ASP A 158 -20.54 -12.97 -3.17
N LEU A 159 -19.98 -11.95 -2.51
CA LEU A 159 -18.62 -11.48 -2.82
C LEU A 159 -17.51 -12.46 -2.46
N ASP A 160 -17.74 -13.36 -1.50
CA ASP A 160 -16.74 -14.34 -1.04
C ASP A 160 -16.33 -15.34 -2.14
N PHE A 161 -17.16 -15.54 -3.16
CA PHE A 161 -16.90 -16.44 -4.28
C PHE A 161 -16.39 -15.73 -5.54
N VAL A 162 -16.33 -14.40 -5.52
CA VAL A 162 -15.87 -13.60 -6.66
C VAL A 162 -14.33 -13.56 -6.63
N PRO A 163 -13.63 -13.95 -7.70
CA PRO A 163 -12.17 -13.85 -7.75
C PRO A 163 -11.66 -12.43 -7.53
N ASP A 164 -10.51 -12.27 -6.87
CA ASP A 164 -9.93 -10.96 -6.51
C ASP A 164 -9.86 -9.97 -7.68
N ARG A 165 -9.45 -10.44 -8.87
CA ARG A 165 -9.41 -9.62 -10.09
C ARG A 165 -10.79 -9.04 -10.44
N ALA A 166 -11.84 -9.86 -10.34
CA ALA A 166 -13.20 -9.43 -10.63
C ALA A 166 -13.76 -8.53 -9.52
N ARG A 167 -13.46 -8.82 -8.24
CA ARG A 167 -13.81 -7.93 -7.12
C ARG A 167 -13.20 -6.55 -7.27
N ALA A 168 -11.91 -6.48 -7.63
CA ALA A 168 -11.22 -5.21 -7.82
C ALA A 168 -11.80 -4.41 -9.01
N GLY A 169 -12.16 -5.09 -10.11
CA GLY A 169 -12.85 -4.47 -11.25
C GLY A 169 -14.25 -3.97 -10.90
N LEU A 170 -14.99 -4.72 -10.08
CA LEU A 170 -16.29 -4.30 -9.56
C LEU A 170 -16.16 -3.05 -8.67
N ALA A 171 -15.18 -3.03 -7.77
CA ALA A 171 -14.89 -1.86 -6.94
C ALA A 171 -14.50 -0.64 -7.79
N GLU A 172 -13.72 -0.83 -8.86
CA GLU A 172 -13.42 0.24 -9.82
C GLU A 172 -14.72 0.79 -10.45
N SER A 173 -15.64 -0.08 -10.88
CA SER A 173 -16.91 0.35 -11.50
C SER A 173 -17.86 1.10 -10.55
N LEU A 174 -17.79 0.82 -9.25
CA LEU A 174 -18.56 1.49 -8.20
C LEU A 174 -17.89 2.79 -7.71
N GLY A 175 -16.59 2.92 -7.96
CA GLY A 175 -15.78 4.10 -7.66
C GLY A 175 -15.98 5.22 -8.66
N VAL A 176 -15.57 6.43 -8.29
CA VAL A 176 -15.57 7.59 -9.20
C VAL A 176 -14.26 8.35 -9.12
N GLY A 177 -13.83 8.93 -10.24
CA GLY A 177 -12.78 9.97 -10.25
C GLY A 177 -11.42 9.55 -9.72
N ARG A 178 -11.01 8.29 -9.92
CA ARG A 178 -9.63 7.86 -9.67
C ARG A 178 -8.72 8.46 -10.74
N ALA A 179 -7.65 9.15 -10.32
CA ALA A 179 -6.69 9.73 -11.26
C ALA A 179 -5.61 8.72 -11.68
N PHE A 180 -5.20 7.82 -10.78
CA PHE A 180 -4.13 6.85 -11.00
C PHE A 180 -4.48 5.47 -10.44
N GLN A 181 -4.13 4.43 -11.18
CA GLN A 181 -3.95 3.09 -10.62
C GLN A 181 -2.57 3.02 -10.01
N VAL A 182 -2.48 2.57 -8.76
CA VAL A 182 -1.20 2.34 -8.10
C VAL A 182 -1.17 0.92 -7.55
N ALA A 183 -0.14 0.17 -7.92
CA ALA A 183 0.03 -1.21 -7.51
C ALA A 183 1.48 -1.49 -7.11
N TYR A 184 1.67 -2.23 -6.03
CA TYR A 184 2.93 -2.92 -5.74
C TYR A 184 2.88 -4.28 -6.40
N VAL A 185 3.88 -4.59 -7.22
CA VAL A 185 3.93 -5.79 -8.07
C VAL A 185 5.29 -6.47 -7.95
N ARG A 186 5.32 -7.77 -8.22
CA ARG A 186 6.52 -8.62 -8.22
C ARG A 186 6.48 -9.58 -9.40
N ARG A 187 7.55 -10.34 -9.64
CA ARG A 187 7.50 -11.44 -10.62
C ARG A 187 6.43 -12.45 -10.25
N ALA A 188 5.67 -12.89 -11.25
CA ALA A 188 4.65 -13.90 -11.08
C ALA A 188 5.26 -15.21 -10.55
N GLY A 189 4.57 -15.84 -9.60
CA GLY A 189 5.02 -17.07 -8.95
C GLY A 189 6.10 -16.90 -7.87
N GLU A 190 6.69 -15.72 -7.72
CA GLU A 190 7.66 -15.45 -6.65
C GLU A 190 6.93 -15.37 -5.30
N VAL A 191 7.29 -16.25 -4.36
CA VAL A 191 6.70 -16.27 -3.02
C VAL A 191 7.58 -15.47 -2.07
N VAL A 192 7.08 -14.33 -1.62
CA VAL A 192 7.70 -13.51 -0.55
C VAL A 192 6.89 -13.71 0.72
N GLY A 193 7.58 -14.03 1.82
CA GLY A 193 6.97 -14.11 3.15
C GLY A 193 6.41 -12.76 3.59
N ARG A 194 5.46 -12.78 4.53
CA ARG A 194 4.92 -11.57 5.15
C ARG A 194 4.94 -11.72 6.65
N ALA A 195 5.36 -10.67 7.35
CA ALA A 195 5.29 -10.60 8.80
C ALA A 195 3.85 -10.80 9.27
N ASP A 196 3.67 -11.64 10.28
CA ASP A 196 2.38 -11.84 10.92
C ASP A 196 2.08 -10.60 11.80
N PRO A 197 1.03 -9.81 11.52
CA PRO A 197 0.68 -8.68 12.36
C PRO A 197 0.34 -9.08 13.80
N MET A 198 0.04 -10.36 14.07
CA MET A 198 -0.21 -10.86 15.41
C MET A 198 1.06 -11.26 16.17
N ASP A 199 2.23 -11.27 15.52
CA ASP A 199 3.50 -11.57 16.17
C ASP A 199 3.82 -10.47 17.21
N PRO A 200 3.99 -10.83 18.50
CA PRO A 200 4.29 -9.86 19.55
C PRO A 200 5.60 -9.08 19.32
N ALA A 201 6.53 -9.57 18.50
CA ALA A 201 7.79 -8.89 18.20
C ALA A 201 7.66 -7.82 17.11
N CYS A 202 6.57 -7.81 16.34
CA CYS A 202 6.37 -6.83 15.28
C CYS A 202 6.19 -5.42 15.83
N VAL A 203 6.73 -4.42 15.13
CA VAL A 203 6.58 -2.99 15.49
C VAL A 203 5.59 -2.34 14.52
N PRO A 204 4.37 -1.99 14.97
CA PRO A 204 3.44 -1.23 14.14
C PRO A 204 3.88 0.22 13.94
N VAL A 205 3.67 0.71 12.72
CA VAL A 205 3.99 2.09 12.32
C VAL A 205 2.81 2.75 11.62
N LEU A 206 2.50 3.98 12.02
CA LEU A 206 1.47 4.79 11.36
C LEU A 206 2.05 5.59 10.20
N ARG A 207 1.23 5.81 9.18
CA ARG A 207 1.55 6.60 7.98
C ARG A 207 0.54 7.75 7.86
N GLY A 208 1.03 8.94 7.51
CA GLY A 208 0.20 10.13 7.29
C GLY A 208 -0.19 10.84 8.58
N LEU A 209 -1.16 10.30 9.32
CA LEU A 209 -1.62 10.85 10.61
C LEU A 209 -1.09 10.03 11.78
N ASP A 210 -0.79 10.70 12.89
CA ASP A 210 -0.48 10.02 14.14
C ASP A 210 -1.75 9.42 14.79
N GLY A 211 -1.56 8.60 15.82
CA GLY A 211 -2.65 7.87 16.45
C GLY A 211 -3.70 8.78 17.08
N LEU A 212 -3.27 9.94 17.59
CA LEU A 212 -4.16 10.96 18.14
C LEU A 212 -4.98 11.66 17.04
N GLY A 213 -4.34 11.99 15.92
CA GLY A 213 -4.98 12.55 14.74
C GLY A 213 -6.06 11.63 14.17
N LEU A 214 -5.76 10.34 14.01
CA LEU A 214 -6.76 9.34 13.60
C LEU A 214 -7.91 9.23 14.61
N SER A 215 -7.58 9.18 15.90
CA SER A 215 -8.59 9.09 16.98
C SER A 215 -9.52 10.29 17.03
N ARG A 216 -9.03 11.49 16.69
CA ARG A 216 -9.85 12.72 16.63
C ARG A 216 -10.82 12.72 15.46
N LEU A 217 -10.49 12.05 14.35
CA LEU A 217 -11.37 11.94 13.19
C LEU A 217 -12.51 10.93 13.38
N MET A 218 -12.35 9.97 14.31
CA MET A 218 -13.40 8.98 14.60
C MET A 218 -14.62 9.67 15.23
N ARG A 219 -15.80 9.44 14.64
CA ARG A 219 -17.09 9.94 15.12
C ARG A 219 -17.54 9.21 16.40
N PRO A 220 -18.47 9.78 17.20
CA PRO A 220 -18.97 9.16 18.43
C PRO A 220 -19.63 7.79 18.23
N ASP A 221 -20.15 7.50 17.04
CA ASP A 221 -20.76 6.23 16.63
C ASP A 221 -19.72 5.17 16.18
N ASN A 222 -18.43 5.41 16.46
CA ASN A 222 -17.30 4.56 16.06
C ASN A 222 -17.14 4.37 14.55
N ARG A 223 -17.47 5.41 13.77
CA ARG A 223 -17.19 5.45 12.33
C ARG A 223 -16.08 6.44 11.99
N LEU A 224 -15.21 6.07 11.06
CA LEU A 224 -14.16 6.94 10.54
C LEU A 224 -14.57 7.45 9.14
N PRO A 225 -14.70 8.77 8.93
CA PRO A 225 -14.91 9.33 7.60
C PRO A 225 -13.63 9.21 6.76
N VAL A 226 -13.72 8.47 5.67
CA VAL A 226 -12.62 8.21 4.74
C VAL A 226 -13.04 8.55 3.32
N ARG A 227 -12.13 9.12 2.53
CA ARG A 227 -12.26 9.23 1.08
C ARG A 227 -11.72 7.96 0.43
N LEU A 228 -12.59 7.14 -0.14
CA LEU A 228 -12.28 5.91 -0.88
C LEU A 228 -12.87 6.00 -2.29
N ALA A 229 -12.06 5.71 -3.32
CA ALA A 229 -12.50 5.70 -4.71
C ALA A 229 -13.36 6.95 -5.10
N GLY A 230 -12.89 8.14 -4.69
CA GLY A 230 -13.55 9.43 -4.91
C GLY A 230 -14.76 9.75 -4.03
N ARG A 231 -15.27 8.80 -3.25
CA ARG A 231 -16.47 8.94 -2.40
C ARG A 231 -16.12 9.03 -0.92
N GLU A 232 -16.94 9.75 -0.17
CA GLU A 232 -16.86 9.69 1.30
C GLU A 232 -17.59 8.43 1.78
N VAL A 233 -16.87 7.58 2.51
CA VAL A 233 -17.35 6.34 3.11
C VAL A 233 -17.13 6.42 4.62
N LEU A 234 -18.09 5.90 5.38
CA LEU A 234 -17.99 5.81 6.83
C LEU A 234 -17.56 4.40 7.22
N VAL A 235 -16.25 4.22 7.39
CA VAL A 235 -15.66 2.92 7.73
C VAL A 235 -15.95 2.61 9.20
N PRO A 236 -16.60 1.47 9.53
CA PRO A 236 -16.77 1.04 10.90
C PRO A 236 -15.40 0.77 11.55
N VAL A 237 -15.21 1.27 12.76
CA VAL A 237 -14.00 1.03 13.55
C VAL A 237 -14.40 0.44 14.90
N ILE A 238 -13.65 -0.54 15.39
CA ILE A 238 -13.86 -1.07 16.73
C ILE A 238 -13.63 0.04 17.78
N SER A 239 -14.52 0.17 18.76
CA SER A 239 -14.52 1.31 19.69
C SER A 239 -13.20 1.46 20.46
N GLN A 240 -12.56 0.33 20.81
CA GLN A 240 -11.27 0.28 21.48
C GLN A 240 -10.11 0.87 20.66
N ALA A 241 -10.24 0.96 19.32
CA ALA A 241 -9.20 1.53 18.47
C ALA A 241 -8.85 2.97 18.87
N ARG A 242 -9.82 3.75 19.36
CA ARG A 242 -9.60 5.14 19.81
C ARG A 242 -8.60 5.25 20.96
N GLY A 243 -8.56 4.26 21.84
CA GLY A 243 -7.60 4.19 22.95
C GLY A 243 -6.27 3.55 22.57
N LEU A 244 -6.30 2.64 21.58
CA LEU A 244 -5.13 1.90 21.10
C LEU A 244 -4.26 2.72 20.16
N LEU A 245 -4.85 3.40 19.17
CA LEU A 245 -4.11 4.13 18.11
C LEU A 245 -3.06 5.10 18.67
N PRO A 246 -3.35 5.92 19.71
CA PRO A 246 -2.36 6.85 20.28
C PRO A 246 -1.15 6.16 20.94
N LEU A 247 -1.21 4.85 21.21
CA LEU A 247 -0.08 4.10 21.78
C LEU A 247 0.93 3.65 20.71
N ILE A 248 0.55 3.68 19.43
CA ILE A 248 1.38 3.28 18.30
C ILE A 248 2.31 4.44 17.94
N ASP A 249 3.60 4.27 18.24
CA ASP A 249 4.64 5.30 18.06
C ASP A 249 5.74 4.88 17.09
N GLY A 250 5.59 3.74 16.41
CA GLY A 250 6.61 3.20 15.51
C GLY A 250 7.85 2.67 16.23
N ARG A 251 7.76 2.42 17.55
CA ARG A 251 8.84 1.87 18.38
C ARG A 251 8.36 0.70 19.23
N ARG A 252 7.19 0.84 19.84
CA ARG A 252 6.58 -0.23 20.64
C ARG A 252 6.22 -1.41 19.78
N THR A 253 6.53 -2.60 20.27
CA THR A 253 6.09 -3.86 19.70
C THR A 253 4.62 -4.15 20.01
N VAL A 254 4.00 -5.04 19.23
CA VAL A 254 2.63 -5.52 19.50
C VAL A 254 2.52 -6.10 20.93
N GLY A 255 3.54 -6.82 21.40
CA GLY A 255 3.60 -7.37 22.75
C GLY A 255 3.64 -6.28 23.84
N GLU A 256 4.37 -5.20 23.62
CA GLU A 256 4.40 -4.06 24.55
C GLU A 256 3.07 -3.30 24.58
N LEU A 257 2.38 -3.18 23.42
CA LEU A 257 1.03 -2.62 23.37
C LEU A 257 0.04 -3.50 24.15
N ALA A 258 0.15 -4.83 24.04
CA ALA A 258 -0.66 -5.76 24.81
C ALA A 258 -0.44 -5.57 26.32
N ALA A 259 0.82 -5.52 26.76
CA ALA A 259 1.16 -5.33 28.17
C ALA A 259 0.67 -3.98 28.73
N LEU A 260 0.69 -2.91 27.93
CA LEU A 260 0.16 -1.60 28.33
C LEU A 260 -1.35 -1.60 28.51
N LEU A 261 -2.08 -2.35 27.69
CA LEU A 261 -3.54 -2.43 27.76
C LEU A 261 -4.02 -3.44 28.80
N ASP A 262 -3.25 -4.47 29.10
CA ASP A 262 -3.49 -5.38 30.24
C ASP A 262 -3.54 -4.62 31.56
N ASN A 263 -2.59 -3.70 31.77
CA ASN A 263 -2.59 -2.77 32.91
C ASN A 263 -3.80 -1.81 32.96
N ARG A 264 -4.60 -1.74 31.89
CA ARG A 264 -5.84 -0.96 31.77
C ARG A 264 -7.09 -1.85 31.76
N GLY A 265 -6.95 -3.13 32.09
CA GLY A 265 -8.05 -4.09 32.19
C GLY A 265 -8.45 -4.76 30.87
N VAL A 266 -7.60 -4.69 29.84
CA VAL A 266 -7.83 -5.39 28.56
C VAL A 266 -6.95 -6.63 28.51
N ASP A 267 -7.53 -7.80 28.79
CA ASP A 267 -6.79 -9.05 28.82
C ASP A 267 -6.20 -9.43 27.43
N ALA A 268 -5.31 -10.43 27.41
CA ALA A 268 -4.62 -10.86 26.20
C ALA A 268 -5.54 -11.41 25.09
N ALA A 269 -6.70 -11.99 25.43
CA ALA A 269 -7.65 -12.47 24.43
C ALA A 269 -8.43 -11.29 23.80
N GLN A 270 -8.86 -10.35 24.64
CA GLN A 270 -9.51 -9.12 24.22
C GLN A 270 -8.56 -8.27 23.37
N PHE A 271 -7.30 -8.11 23.80
CA PHE A 271 -6.29 -7.38 23.02
C PHE A 271 -6.10 -8.00 21.65
N ARG A 272 -5.93 -9.32 21.54
CA ARG A 272 -5.75 -9.99 20.24
C ARG A 272 -6.91 -9.71 19.29
N GLN A 273 -8.14 -9.71 19.79
CA GLN A 273 -9.31 -9.38 18.97
C GLN A 273 -9.33 -7.92 18.53
N VAL A 274 -9.08 -6.99 19.47
CA VAL A 274 -9.02 -5.55 19.19
C VAL A 274 -7.92 -5.23 18.19
N TRP A 275 -6.73 -5.81 18.39
CA TRP A 275 -5.56 -5.63 17.54
C TRP A 275 -5.82 -6.15 16.13
N ARG A 276 -6.33 -7.38 15.99
CA ARG A 276 -6.62 -7.99 14.68
C ARG A 276 -7.58 -7.12 13.85
N ILE A 277 -8.69 -6.68 14.45
CA ILE A 277 -9.68 -5.84 13.76
C ILE A 277 -9.07 -4.47 13.42
N THR A 278 -8.42 -3.82 14.39
CA THR A 278 -7.81 -2.49 14.19
C THR A 278 -6.75 -2.55 13.09
N PHE A 279 -5.84 -3.52 13.16
CA PHE A 279 -4.78 -3.69 12.18
C PHE A 279 -5.35 -3.94 10.78
N ALA A 280 -6.29 -4.88 10.63
CA ALA A 280 -6.91 -5.15 9.33
C ALA A 280 -7.57 -3.91 8.72
N THR A 281 -8.35 -3.16 9.51
CA THR A 281 -9.00 -1.92 9.05
C THR A 281 -7.98 -0.87 8.62
N PHE A 282 -7.01 -0.54 9.48
CA PHE A 282 -6.08 0.57 9.21
C PHE A 282 -4.96 0.20 8.23
N ALA A 283 -4.56 -1.07 8.13
CA ALA A 283 -3.68 -1.55 7.06
C ALA A 283 -4.42 -1.51 5.71
N GLY A 284 -5.70 -1.88 5.68
CA GLY A 284 -6.54 -1.74 4.50
C GLY A 284 -6.70 -0.29 4.02
N LEU A 285 -6.71 0.67 4.94
CA LEU A 285 -6.67 2.11 4.66
C LEU A 285 -5.26 2.64 4.34
N ASN A 286 -4.25 1.76 4.35
CA ASN A 286 -2.84 2.09 4.23
C ASN A 286 -2.41 3.19 5.23
N GLN A 287 -2.89 3.13 6.46
CA GLN A 287 -2.56 4.06 7.56
C GLN A 287 -1.74 3.38 8.67
N LEU A 288 -1.83 2.06 8.82
CA LEU A 288 -1.12 1.27 9.82
C LEU A 288 -0.42 0.10 9.14
N LEU A 289 0.90 0.06 9.25
CA LEU A 289 1.75 -0.96 8.63
C LEU A 289 2.64 -1.60 9.71
N LEU A 290 3.44 -2.59 9.33
CA LEU A 290 4.52 -3.12 10.17
C LEU A 290 5.85 -2.58 9.68
N GLN A 291 6.69 -2.17 10.63
CA GLN A 291 8.05 -1.77 10.36
C GLN A 291 8.90 -3.01 10.04
N ALA A 292 9.71 -2.91 8.99
CA ALA A 292 10.73 -3.91 8.71
C ALA A 292 11.80 -3.93 9.83
N PRO A 293 12.40 -5.12 10.11
CA PRO A 293 13.45 -5.24 11.11
C PRO A 293 14.61 -4.31 10.79
N LEU A 294 15.37 -3.92 11.82
CA LEU A 294 16.63 -3.19 11.62
C LEU A 294 17.64 -4.08 10.89
#